data_AF-A0A947W667-F1
#
_entry.id   AF-A0A947W667-F1
#
_cell.length_a   1.000
_cell.length_b   1.000
_cell.length_c   1.000
_cell.angle_alpha   90.00
_cell.angle_beta   90.00
_cell.angle_gamma   90.00
#
_symmetry.space_group_name_H-M   'P 1'
#
loop_
_entity.id
_entity.type
_entity.pdbx_description
1 polymer ?
#
loop_
_entity_poly.entity_id
_entity_poly.type
_entity_poly.pdbx_seq_one_letter_code
_entity_poly.pdbx_strand_id
1 'polypeptide(L)'
;MKNKFINYLLKILKVLLHPKILLIITALMLLVDYVLFKKLGNSYEDKFKVVGTIFTIGQIYLITGFSIMLVSKLRNIKWYKSIFPLLIFFLISLAVYFRLTSPNKDLRILSSILDLLSFILLFAAVALAIKHIIFFILHLRKQKALIFHHNFKLPLRILIVTAVIGVVVFGVYRIYTLENRLQTIENKLGGPEKLNCNEKDTIDKVRQSVVRIIGGESEGSGFAIKNNGVILTNFHVIEFEPSPKVVLPDNTFETAEIIMADKNADLAIIKINKDLPVISWGDPKELNPAEELLAIGFPLGGQLSGEASVNKGSLSARRRSKDVGVEYLQTDITLTPGVSGGPMVNICGEVEGINTAGLAGLGIAISTDSIKQKWLEMATAKDSLKDIQKITFDDTESAEFAVATFYNYLKVRKLEKAFEILSDNFKEGHSFDYWKEGYEPLLDTTVIKIEEDPYTKDRVRIKLATKNLVEGEIIYQYFEGYWDVKNIDGKWRLWEARIKEVENPAYLWFYE
;
A
#
# COMPACT_ATOMS: atom_id res chain seq x y z
N MET A 1 45.89 -3.45 -54.90
CA MET A 1 45.19 -3.98 -53.70
C MET A 1 44.07 -3.08 -53.13
N LYS A 2 44.15 -1.74 -53.14
CA LYS A 2 43.12 -0.84 -52.54
C LYS A 2 41.71 -0.85 -53.19
N ASN A 3 41.56 -1.20 -54.47
CA ASN A 3 40.24 -1.29 -55.12
C ASN A 3 39.44 -2.56 -54.76
N LYS A 4 40.10 -3.66 -54.35
CA LYS A 4 39.41 -4.89 -53.93
C LYS A 4 38.73 -4.72 -52.58
N PHE A 5 39.38 -4.04 -51.63
CA PHE A 5 38.85 -3.83 -50.28
C PHE A 5 37.61 -2.91 -50.25
N ILE A 6 37.61 -1.83 -51.05
CA ILE A 6 36.44 -0.94 -51.18
C ILE A 6 35.25 -1.67 -51.83
N ASN A 7 35.50 -2.51 -52.82
CA ASN A 7 34.47 -3.34 -53.43
C ASN A 7 33.95 -4.45 -52.49
N TYR A 8 34.81 -4.99 -51.62
CA TYR A 8 34.40 -5.96 -50.60
C TYR A 8 33.53 -5.30 -49.53
N LEU A 9 33.93 -4.11 -49.06
CA LEU A 9 33.17 -3.32 -48.09
C LEU A 9 31.82 -2.87 -48.67
N LEU A 10 31.77 -2.43 -49.93
CA LEU A 10 30.53 -2.08 -50.62
C LEU A 10 29.60 -3.29 -50.83
N LYS A 11 30.16 -4.49 -51.04
CA LYS A 11 29.37 -5.73 -51.09
C LYS A 11 28.80 -6.10 -49.73
N ILE A 12 29.60 -6.02 -48.66
CA ILE A 12 29.15 -6.30 -47.29
C ILE A 12 28.08 -5.27 -46.87
N LEU A 13 28.30 -3.98 -47.11
CA LEU A 13 27.31 -2.93 -46.81
C LEU A 13 26.01 -3.12 -47.60
N LYS A 14 26.10 -3.51 -48.89
CA LYS A 14 24.90 -3.79 -49.71
C LYS A 14 24.10 -4.97 -49.20
N VAL A 15 24.74 -5.98 -48.61
CA VAL A 15 24.07 -7.14 -48.03
C VAL A 15 23.45 -6.76 -46.68
N LEU A 16 24.21 -6.11 -45.78
CA LEU A 16 23.71 -5.72 -44.46
C LEU A 16 22.58 -4.68 -44.52
N LEU A 17 22.63 -3.75 -45.49
CA LEU A 17 21.60 -2.73 -45.70
C LEU A 17 20.58 -3.13 -46.78
N HIS A 18 20.54 -4.41 -47.16
CA HIS A 18 19.57 -4.86 -48.13
C HIS A 18 18.16 -4.79 -47.54
N PRO A 19 17.17 -4.19 -48.22
CA PRO A 19 15.83 -3.98 -47.67
C PRO A 19 15.17 -5.26 -47.14
N LYS A 20 15.39 -6.41 -47.81
CA LYS A 20 14.86 -7.71 -47.37
C LYS A 20 15.53 -8.25 -46.09
N ILE A 21 16.83 -7.99 -45.89
CA ILE A 21 17.56 -8.44 -44.69
C ILE A 21 17.15 -7.57 -43.49
N LEU A 22 17.06 -6.25 -43.70
CA LEU A 22 16.48 -5.34 -42.71
C LEU A 22 15.07 -5.75 -42.32
N LEU A 23 14.20 -6.06 -43.29
CA LEU A 23 12.83 -6.52 -43.03
C LEU A 23 12.79 -7.82 -42.21
N ILE A 24 13.67 -8.79 -42.50
CA ILE A 24 13.77 -10.05 -41.75
C ILE A 24 14.24 -9.80 -40.31
N ILE A 25 15.25 -8.95 -40.11
CA ILE A 25 15.73 -8.58 -38.76
C ILE A 25 14.61 -7.89 -37.98
N THR A 26 13.88 -6.97 -38.61
CA THR A 26 12.73 -6.29 -37.99
C THR A 26 11.62 -7.29 -37.62
N ALA A 27 11.29 -8.24 -38.50
CA ALA A 27 10.30 -9.27 -38.21
C ALA A 27 10.75 -10.20 -37.06
N LEU A 28 12.05 -10.51 -36.98
CA LEU A 28 12.61 -11.33 -35.90
C LEU A 28 12.56 -10.60 -34.55
N MET A 29 12.89 -9.31 -34.53
CA MET A 29 12.80 -8.49 -33.32
C MET A 29 11.35 -8.34 -32.86
N LEU A 30 10.41 -8.06 -33.78
CA LEU A 30 8.98 -8.02 -33.46
C LEU A 30 8.44 -9.35 -32.91
N LEU A 31 8.98 -10.49 -33.38
CA LEU A 31 8.61 -11.82 -32.87
C LEU A 31 9.16 -12.07 -31.46
N VAL A 32 10.42 -11.70 -31.20
CA VAL A 32 11.02 -11.77 -29.86
C VAL A 32 10.26 -10.86 -28.88
N ASP A 33 9.88 -9.68 -29.35
CA ASP A 33 9.09 -8.71 -28.59
C ASP A 33 7.67 -9.20 -28.31
N TYR A 34 7.02 -9.86 -29.27
CA TYR A 34 5.71 -10.51 -29.07
C TYR A 34 5.78 -11.61 -28.00
N VAL A 35 6.86 -12.39 -27.99
CA VAL A 35 7.09 -13.43 -26.97
C VAL A 35 7.36 -12.83 -25.59
N LEU A 36 8.12 -11.73 -25.52
CA LEU A 36 8.36 -10.96 -24.29
C LEU A 36 7.07 -10.31 -23.76
N PHE A 37 6.28 -9.69 -24.64
CA PHE A 37 4.99 -9.08 -24.32
C PHE A 37 4.00 -10.09 -23.74
N LYS A 38 3.99 -11.33 -24.24
CA LYS A 38 3.15 -12.40 -23.71
C LYS A 38 3.62 -12.94 -22.36
N LYS A 39 4.89 -12.71 -21.99
CA LYS A 39 5.49 -13.10 -20.70
C LYS A 39 5.40 -12.02 -19.62
N LEU A 40 5.25 -10.75 -19.99
CA LEU A 40 5.10 -9.64 -19.06
C LEU A 40 3.65 -9.58 -18.51
N GLY A 41 3.51 -9.46 -17.18
CA GLY A 41 2.24 -9.52 -16.44
C GLY A 41 1.23 -8.43 -16.79
N ASN A 42 0.09 -8.38 -16.08
CA ASN A 42 -1.09 -7.59 -16.49
C ASN A 42 -1.05 -6.07 -16.21
N SER A 43 0.05 -5.53 -15.70
CA SER A 43 0.22 -4.09 -15.49
C SER A 43 0.21 -3.33 -16.82
N TYR A 44 -0.79 -2.45 -17.01
CA TYR A 44 -0.93 -1.60 -18.19
C TYR A 44 0.28 -0.66 -18.35
N GLU A 45 0.85 -0.19 -17.23
CA GLU A 45 1.96 0.77 -17.21
C GLU A 45 3.29 0.14 -17.68
N ASP A 46 3.54 -1.12 -17.33
CA ASP A 46 4.74 -1.84 -17.75
C ASP A 46 4.65 -2.31 -19.20
N LYS A 47 3.46 -2.76 -19.61
CA LYS A 47 3.16 -3.01 -21.03
C LYS A 47 3.31 -1.72 -21.85
N PHE A 48 2.87 -0.57 -21.34
CA PHE A 48 2.97 0.71 -22.02
C PHE A 48 4.43 1.23 -22.14
N LYS A 49 5.26 1.08 -21.10
CA LYS A 49 6.70 1.43 -21.15
C LYS A 49 7.45 0.61 -22.20
N VAL A 50 7.16 -0.69 -22.27
CA VAL A 50 7.77 -1.60 -23.25
C VAL A 50 7.26 -1.30 -24.67
N VAL A 51 5.95 -1.14 -24.86
CA VAL A 51 5.34 -0.77 -26.16
C VAL A 51 5.82 0.60 -26.65
N GLY A 52 5.95 1.58 -25.76
CA GLY A 52 6.49 2.91 -26.08
C GLY A 52 7.95 2.84 -26.54
N THR A 53 8.77 2.01 -25.89
CA THR A 53 10.17 1.79 -26.28
C THR A 53 10.26 1.06 -27.63
N ILE A 54 9.44 0.03 -27.85
CA ILE A 54 9.34 -0.74 -29.10
C ILE A 54 8.87 0.15 -30.27
N PHE A 55 7.84 0.96 -30.07
CA PHE A 55 7.32 1.86 -31.10
C PHE A 55 8.36 2.91 -31.50
N THR A 56 9.12 3.41 -30.52
CA THR A 56 10.21 4.37 -30.74
C THR A 56 11.35 3.74 -31.55
N ILE A 57 11.77 2.51 -31.23
CA ILE A 57 12.81 1.79 -31.98
C ILE A 57 12.34 1.44 -33.41
N GLY A 58 11.08 1.01 -33.56
CA GLY A 58 10.47 0.75 -34.86
C GLY A 58 10.39 2.00 -35.74
N GLN A 59 10.05 3.16 -35.16
CA GLN A 59 10.07 4.45 -35.85
C GLN A 59 11.48 4.85 -36.27
N ILE A 60 12.50 4.68 -35.43
CA ILE A 60 13.91 4.93 -35.76
C ILE A 60 14.32 4.10 -36.98
N TYR A 61 14.00 2.81 -37.00
CA TYR A 61 14.37 1.90 -38.09
C TYR A 61 13.61 2.15 -39.40
N LEU A 62 12.30 2.45 -39.33
CA LEU A 62 11.51 2.82 -40.50
C LEU A 62 11.97 4.16 -41.08
N ILE A 63 12.21 5.17 -40.25
CA ILE A 63 12.67 6.49 -40.69
C ILE A 63 14.08 6.39 -41.29
N THR A 64 15.00 5.67 -40.67
CA THR A 64 16.35 5.45 -41.23
C THR A 64 16.31 4.63 -42.52
N GLY A 65 15.58 3.51 -42.55
CA GLY A 65 15.43 2.68 -43.75
C GLY A 65 14.78 3.42 -44.91
N PHE A 66 13.72 4.19 -44.65
CA PHE A 66 13.02 4.98 -45.68
C PHE A 66 13.85 6.20 -46.12
N SER A 67 14.56 6.86 -45.21
CA SER A 67 15.49 7.95 -45.54
C SER A 67 16.64 7.47 -46.42
N ILE A 68 17.20 6.30 -46.14
CA ILE A 68 18.24 5.66 -46.98
C ILE A 68 17.66 5.30 -48.36
N MET A 69 16.44 4.74 -48.41
CA MET A 69 15.76 4.39 -49.67
C MET A 69 15.44 5.65 -50.52
N LEU A 70 14.95 6.71 -49.90
CA LEU A 70 14.63 7.98 -50.56
C LEU A 70 15.91 8.66 -51.09
N VAL A 71 16.96 8.73 -50.27
CA VAL A 71 18.28 9.28 -50.67
C VAL A 71 18.91 8.46 -51.81
N SER A 72 18.69 7.14 -51.84
CA SER A 72 19.18 6.28 -52.93
C SER A 72 18.47 6.52 -54.27
N LYS A 73 17.21 6.97 -54.25
CA LYS A 73 16.40 7.27 -55.46
C LYS A 73 16.50 8.73 -55.92
N LEU A 74 16.87 9.66 -55.04
CA LEU A 74 16.95 11.10 -55.32
C LEU A 74 18.27 11.53 -55.97
N ARG A 75 18.62 10.91 -57.11
CA ARG A 75 19.86 11.22 -57.84
C ARG A 75 19.86 12.65 -58.44
N ASN A 76 18.74 13.40 -58.43
CA ASN A 76 18.61 14.69 -59.14
C ASN A 76 17.71 15.79 -58.51
N ILE A 77 17.32 15.74 -57.23
CA ILE A 77 16.41 16.79 -56.66
C ILE A 77 17.18 17.83 -55.83
N LYS A 78 16.92 19.13 -56.10
CA LYS A 78 17.48 20.27 -55.36
C LYS A 78 17.01 20.24 -53.89
N TRP A 79 17.95 20.42 -52.97
CA TRP A 79 17.86 20.16 -51.53
C TRP A 79 16.64 20.77 -50.81
N TYR A 80 16.19 21.96 -51.19
CA TYR A 80 15.06 22.64 -50.55
C TYR A 80 13.70 21.93 -50.76
N LYS A 81 13.58 21.06 -51.77
CA LYS A 81 12.36 20.25 -52.00
C LYS A 81 12.28 19.02 -51.10
N SER A 82 13.35 18.65 -50.39
CA SER A 82 13.36 17.54 -49.43
C SER A 82 13.13 17.98 -47.98
N ILE A 83 13.19 19.29 -47.71
CA ILE A 83 12.87 19.87 -46.40
C ILE A 83 11.35 19.88 -46.17
N PHE A 84 10.57 20.13 -47.22
CA PHE A 84 9.12 20.24 -47.14
C PHE A 84 8.41 18.94 -46.64
N PRO A 85 8.75 17.72 -47.12
CA PRO A 85 8.15 16.49 -46.60
C PRO A 85 8.56 16.15 -45.17
N LEU A 86 9.80 16.48 -44.77
CA LEU A 86 10.30 16.30 -43.41
C LEU A 86 9.62 17.25 -42.42
N LEU A 87 9.38 18.50 -42.84
CA LEU A 87 8.62 19.48 -42.06
C LEU A 87 7.15 19.07 -41.90
N ILE A 88 6.54 18.50 -42.95
CA ILE A 88 5.18 17.95 -42.90
C ILE A 88 5.10 16.74 -41.96
N PHE A 89 6.08 15.83 -42.02
CA PHE A 89 6.14 14.68 -41.09
C PHE A 89 6.34 15.10 -39.64
N PHE A 90 7.14 16.15 -39.40
CA PHE A 90 7.31 16.76 -38.09
C PHE A 90 5.98 17.36 -37.58
N LEU A 91 5.28 18.13 -38.41
CA LEU A 91 3.99 18.74 -38.03
C LEU A 91 2.88 17.70 -37.82
N ILE A 92 2.84 16.63 -38.61
CA ILE A 92 1.89 15.52 -38.42
C ILE A 92 2.18 14.75 -37.13
N SER A 93 3.45 14.47 -36.83
CA SER A 93 3.84 13.81 -35.57
C SER A 93 3.53 14.69 -34.35
N LEU A 94 3.72 16.00 -34.47
CA LEU A 94 3.38 16.99 -33.44
C LEU A 94 1.85 17.09 -33.22
N ALA A 95 1.05 17.04 -34.29
CA ALA A 95 -0.41 17.07 -34.21
C ALA A 95 -1.02 15.77 -33.64
N VAL A 96 -0.45 14.61 -33.98
CA VAL A 96 -0.84 13.31 -33.39
C VAL A 96 -0.49 13.26 -31.90
N TYR A 97 0.65 13.84 -31.50
CA TYR A 97 1.06 13.99 -30.10
C TYR A 97 0.07 14.84 -29.29
N PHE A 98 -0.22 16.07 -29.71
CA PHE A 98 -1.17 16.94 -29.00
C PHE A 98 -2.59 16.36 -28.88
N ARG A 99 -2.97 15.47 -29.82
CA ARG A 99 -4.29 14.81 -29.82
C ARG A 99 -4.35 13.56 -28.95
N LEU A 100 -3.20 12.96 -28.61
CA LEU A 100 -3.09 11.79 -27.74
C LEU A 100 -2.69 12.12 -26.29
N THR A 101 -2.14 13.31 -26.04
CA THR A 101 -1.80 13.79 -24.70
C THR A 101 -2.76 14.91 -24.24
N SER A 102 -3.80 14.54 -23.50
CA SER A 102 -4.58 15.48 -22.66
C SER A 102 -3.81 15.79 -21.35
N PRO A 103 -4.18 16.81 -20.56
CA PRO A 103 -3.29 17.86 -20.09
C PRO A 103 -2.71 17.60 -18.69
N ASN A 104 -2.35 16.35 -18.36
CA ASN A 104 -1.71 16.05 -17.07
C ASN A 104 -0.25 15.62 -17.24
N LYS A 105 0.58 16.68 -17.35
CA LYS A 105 1.92 16.85 -16.77
C LYS A 105 2.74 15.57 -16.53
N ASP A 106 3.49 15.14 -17.53
CA ASP A 106 4.73 14.41 -17.27
C ASP A 106 5.87 14.95 -18.12
N LEU A 107 6.58 15.95 -17.56
CA LEU A 107 7.72 16.64 -18.17
C LEU A 107 8.88 15.68 -18.54
N ARG A 108 8.87 14.45 -18.01
CA ARG A 108 9.85 13.39 -18.31
C ARG A 108 9.71 12.83 -19.73
N ILE A 109 8.48 12.79 -20.25
CA ILE A 109 8.21 12.40 -21.65
C ILE A 109 8.74 13.49 -22.59
N LEU A 110 8.55 14.77 -22.23
CA LEU A 110 9.07 15.90 -22.99
C LEU A 110 10.60 15.86 -23.08
N SER A 111 11.29 15.57 -21.96
CA SER A 111 12.76 15.40 -21.95
C SER A 111 13.21 14.22 -22.81
N SER A 112 12.54 13.07 -22.74
CA SER A 112 12.92 11.88 -23.51
C SER A 112 12.69 12.07 -25.02
N ILE A 113 11.64 12.82 -25.40
CA ILE A 113 11.34 13.16 -26.79
C ILE A 113 12.29 14.25 -27.31
N LEU A 114 12.62 15.26 -26.50
CA LEU A 114 13.62 16.28 -26.85
C LEU A 114 15.01 15.66 -27.04
N ASP A 115 15.40 14.73 -26.18
CA ASP A 115 16.64 13.96 -26.31
C ASP A 115 16.64 13.15 -27.63
N LEU A 116 15.54 12.48 -27.95
CA LEU A 116 15.38 11.73 -29.20
C LEU A 116 15.41 12.64 -30.45
N LEU A 117 14.74 13.78 -30.41
CA LEU A 117 14.76 14.79 -31.47
C LEU A 117 16.17 15.35 -31.68
N SER A 118 16.90 15.63 -30.60
CA SER A 118 18.28 16.07 -30.65
C SER A 118 19.19 15.01 -31.29
N PHE A 119 18.95 13.73 -31.00
CA PHE A 119 19.69 12.61 -31.56
C PHE A 119 19.42 12.43 -33.06
N ILE A 120 18.15 12.52 -33.48
CA ILE A 120 17.75 12.45 -34.90
C ILE A 120 18.32 13.63 -35.69
N LEU A 121 18.28 14.85 -35.14
CA LEU A 121 18.85 16.05 -35.75
C LEU A 121 20.37 15.96 -35.87
N LEU A 122 21.06 15.47 -34.83
CA LEU A 122 22.50 15.25 -34.85
C LEU A 122 22.90 14.21 -35.91
N PHE A 123 22.17 13.09 -35.98
CA PHE A 123 22.43 12.04 -36.97
C PHE A 123 22.19 12.52 -38.40
N ALA A 124 21.10 13.27 -38.63
CA ALA A 124 20.81 13.89 -39.92
C ALA A 124 21.88 14.90 -40.32
N ALA A 125 22.37 15.73 -39.38
CA ALA A 125 23.44 16.68 -39.61
C ALA A 125 24.76 15.98 -39.97
N VAL A 126 25.11 14.91 -39.26
CA VAL A 126 26.29 14.08 -39.55
C VAL A 126 26.18 13.44 -40.94
N ALA A 127 25.02 12.88 -41.30
CA ALA A 127 24.79 12.28 -42.62
C ALA A 127 24.89 13.33 -43.75
N LEU A 128 24.36 14.55 -43.54
CA LEU A 128 24.48 15.66 -44.49
C LEU A 128 25.92 16.15 -44.64
N ALA A 129 26.65 16.28 -43.53
CA ALA A 129 28.06 16.65 -43.54
C ALA A 129 28.90 15.63 -44.32
N ILE A 130 28.68 14.32 -44.09
CA ILE A 130 29.32 13.23 -44.84
C ILE A 130 28.99 13.34 -46.34
N LYS A 131 27.73 13.61 -46.69
CA LYS A 131 27.30 13.77 -48.09
C LYS A 131 27.98 14.97 -48.77
N HIS A 132 28.08 16.12 -48.08
CA HIS A 132 28.74 17.31 -48.61
C HIS A 132 30.26 17.13 -48.72
N ILE A 133 30.89 16.45 -47.77
CA ILE A 133 32.29 16.05 -47.86
C ILE A 133 32.52 15.19 -49.11
N ILE A 134 31.68 14.18 -49.36
CA ILE A 134 31.80 13.32 -50.54
C ILE A 134 31.58 14.14 -51.83
N PHE A 135 30.59 15.03 -51.86
CA PHE A 135 30.31 15.87 -53.04
C PHE A 135 31.44 16.88 -53.32
N PHE A 136 32.01 17.50 -52.29
CA PHE A 136 33.17 18.39 -52.38
C PHE A 136 34.40 17.65 -52.91
N ILE A 137 34.69 16.45 -52.40
CA ILE A 137 35.75 15.57 -52.92
C ILE A 137 35.54 15.24 -54.40
N LEU A 138 34.29 14.98 -54.81
CA LEU A 138 33.95 14.68 -56.21
C LEU A 138 34.05 15.93 -57.11
N HIS A 139 33.73 17.11 -56.59
CA HIS A 139 33.82 18.39 -57.30
C HIS A 139 35.28 18.82 -57.50
N LEU A 140 36.12 18.71 -56.48
CA LEU A 140 37.59 18.90 -56.57
C LEU A 140 38.24 17.95 -57.59
N ARG A 141 37.64 16.77 -57.83
CA ARG A 141 38.11 15.80 -58.82
C ARG A 141 37.81 16.21 -60.27
N LYS A 142 36.84 17.11 -60.47
CA LYS A 142 36.41 17.61 -61.79
C LYS A 142 37.20 18.86 -62.22
N GLN A 143 37.60 19.71 -61.28
CA GLN A 143 38.55 20.80 -61.55
C GLN A 143 39.97 20.23 -61.49
N LYS A 144 40.61 20.01 -62.65
CA LYS A 144 42.05 19.73 -62.73
C LYS A 144 42.89 20.99 -62.41
N ALA A 145 42.64 21.63 -61.27
CA ALA A 145 43.40 22.79 -60.81
C ALA A 145 44.31 22.36 -59.65
N LEU A 146 45.60 22.60 -59.84
CA LEU A 146 46.66 22.58 -58.84
C LEU A 146 46.19 23.26 -57.54
N ILE A 147 46.68 22.76 -56.40
CA ILE A 147 46.48 23.24 -55.02
C ILE A 147 45.28 22.59 -54.31
N PHE A 148 45.41 21.29 -53.97
CA PHE A 148 45.14 20.79 -52.60
C PHE A 148 45.63 19.34 -52.47
N HIS A 149 46.90 19.17 -52.12
CA HIS A 149 47.50 17.88 -51.78
C HIS A 149 47.24 17.56 -50.30
N HIS A 150 45.98 17.50 -49.88
CA HIS A 150 45.64 17.09 -48.51
C HIS A 150 44.60 15.97 -48.48
N ASN A 151 44.92 14.96 -47.67
CA ASN A 151 44.42 13.60 -47.70
C ASN A 151 43.00 13.50 -47.09
N PHE A 152 41.97 13.96 -47.82
CA PHE A 152 40.56 14.08 -47.34
C PHE A 152 39.91 12.78 -46.82
N LYS A 153 40.53 11.62 -47.06
CA LYS A 153 40.11 10.33 -46.49
C LYS A 153 40.35 10.22 -44.99
N LEU A 154 41.34 10.94 -44.47
CA LEU A 154 41.69 10.96 -43.06
C LEU A 154 40.63 11.70 -42.22
N PRO A 155 40.23 12.96 -42.54
CA PRO A 155 39.23 13.68 -41.73
C PRO A 155 37.84 13.01 -41.74
N LEU A 156 37.41 12.41 -42.85
CA LEU A 156 36.14 11.69 -42.91
C LEU A 156 36.15 10.41 -42.06
N ARG A 157 37.26 9.66 -42.03
CA ARG A 157 37.42 8.50 -41.15
C ARG A 157 37.44 8.93 -39.68
N ILE A 158 38.12 10.03 -39.36
CA ILE A 158 38.13 10.60 -38.02
C ILE A 158 36.70 10.97 -37.60
N LEU A 159 35.93 11.67 -38.45
CA LEU A 159 34.55 12.06 -38.14
C LEU A 159 33.63 10.86 -37.86
N ILE A 160 33.71 9.81 -38.68
CA ILE A 160 32.91 8.59 -38.47
C ILE A 160 33.32 7.89 -37.17
N VAL A 161 34.63 7.76 -36.92
CA VAL A 161 35.14 7.17 -35.68
C VAL A 161 34.72 7.98 -34.47
N THR A 162 34.79 9.31 -34.50
CA THR A 162 34.34 10.18 -33.41
C THR A 162 32.83 10.07 -33.18
N ALA A 163 32.02 9.96 -34.24
CA ALA A 163 30.57 9.78 -34.11
C ALA A 163 30.22 8.41 -33.49
N VAL A 164 30.90 7.34 -33.92
CA VAL A 164 30.71 6.00 -33.34
C VAL A 164 31.13 5.98 -31.87
N ILE A 165 32.29 6.55 -31.54
CA ILE A 165 32.73 6.70 -30.15
C ILE A 165 31.70 7.49 -29.34
N GLY A 166 31.17 8.59 -29.88
CA GLY A 166 30.13 9.40 -29.22
C GLY A 166 28.86 8.60 -28.90
N VAL A 167 28.38 7.77 -29.83
CA VAL A 167 27.20 6.91 -29.60
C VAL A 167 27.50 5.84 -28.55
N VAL A 168 28.68 5.21 -28.58
CA VAL A 168 29.09 4.21 -27.58
C VAL A 168 29.19 4.85 -26.20
N VAL A 169 29.86 6.00 -26.09
CA VAL A 169 29.98 6.75 -24.83
C VAL A 169 28.61 7.14 -24.29
N PHE A 170 27.70 7.62 -25.14
CA PHE A 170 26.34 7.95 -24.74
C PHE A 170 25.56 6.70 -24.27
N GLY A 171 25.67 5.58 -24.99
CA GLY A 171 25.04 4.32 -24.60
C GLY A 171 25.51 3.82 -23.23
N VAL A 172 26.83 3.83 -23.00
CA VAL A 172 27.42 3.49 -21.70
C VAL A 172 26.94 4.42 -20.60
N TYR A 173 26.93 5.73 -20.84
CA TYR A 173 26.41 6.71 -19.89
C TYR A 173 24.93 6.47 -19.53
N ARG A 174 24.09 6.11 -20.52
CA ARG A 174 22.68 5.78 -20.29
C ARG A 174 22.50 4.50 -19.47
N ILE A 175 23.29 3.45 -19.73
CA ILE A 175 23.27 2.21 -18.95
C ILE A 175 23.66 2.51 -17.50
N TYR A 176 24.77 3.23 -17.29
CA TYR A 176 25.22 3.64 -15.97
C TYR A 176 24.16 4.45 -15.20
N THR A 177 23.51 5.39 -15.88
CA THR A 177 22.42 6.19 -15.28
C THR A 177 21.21 5.32 -14.91
N LEU A 178 20.88 4.30 -15.72
CA LEU A 178 19.77 3.39 -15.47
C LEU A 178 20.08 2.48 -14.28
N GLU A 179 21.28 1.91 -14.22
CA GLU A 179 21.75 1.07 -13.14
C GLU A 179 21.70 1.80 -11.79
N ASN A 180 22.20 3.04 -11.73
CA ASN A 180 22.12 3.87 -10.52
C ASN A 180 20.67 4.12 -10.07
N ARG A 181 19.75 4.33 -11.02
CA ARG A 181 18.33 4.53 -10.70
C ARG A 181 17.68 3.25 -10.21
N LEU A 182 18.01 2.11 -10.83
CA LEU A 182 17.51 0.81 -10.42
C LEU A 182 17.98 0.48 -9.00
N GLN A 183 19.27 0.66 -8.73
CA GLN A 183 19.82 0.46 -7.39
C GLN A 183 19.17 1.37 -6.34
N THR A 184 18.80 2.60 -6.71
CA THR A 184 18.05 3.49 -5.79
C THR A 184 16.66 2.93 -5.47
N ILE A 185 15.98 2.31 -6.45
CA ILE A 185 14.67 1.68 -6.24
C ILE A 185 14.83 0.41 -5.41
N GLU A 186 15.79 -0.44 -5.74
CA GLU A 186 16.09 -1.66 -4.99
C GLU A 186 16.37 -1.35 -3.51
N ASN A 187 17.23 -0.37 -3.24
CA ASN A 187 17.52 0.06 -1.87
C ASN A 187 16.28 0.59 -1.13
N LYS A 188 15.38 1.28 -1.84
CA LYS A 188 14.12 1.74 -1.24
C LYS A 188 13.16 0.61 -0.94
N LEU A 189 13.09 -0.39 -1.81
CA LEU A 189 12.16 -1.52 -1.61
C LEU A 189 12.70 -2.54 -0.60
N GLY A 190 14.02 -2.56 -0.38
CA GLY A 190 14.69 -3.52 0.51
C GLY A 190 15.49 -4.61 -0.21
N GLY A 191 15.57 -4.55 -1.53
CA GLY A 191 16.30 -5.51 -2.36
C GLY A 191 15.67 -5.76 -3.73
N PRO A 192 16.41 -6.39 -4.66
CA PRO A 192 15.93 -6.71 -6.01
C PRO A 192 14.78 -7.73 -6.04
N GLU A 193 14.71 -8.63 -5.07
CA GLU A 193 13.65 -9.64 -4.95
C GLU A 193 12.25 -9.01 -4.77
N LYS A 194 12.20 -7.83 -4.14
CA LYS A 194 10.96 -7.10 -3.87
C LYS A 194 10.44 -6.31 -5.09
N LEU A 195 11.22 -6.18 -6.17
CA LEU A 195 10.79 -5.54 -7.43
C LEU A 195 9.58 -6.20 -8.09
N ASN A 196 9.34 -7.49 -7.82
CA ASN A 196 8.24 -8.25 -8.41
C ASN A 196 6.94 -8.12 -7.60
N CYS A 197 6.97 -7.46 -6.45
CA CYS A 197 5.79 -7.27 -5.60
C CYS A 197 4.91 -6.15 -6.16
N ASN A 198 3.61 -6.44 -6.33
CA ASN A 198 2.64 -5.42 -6.69
C ASN A 198 2.09 -4.79 -5.40
N GLU A 199 2.45 -3.53 -5.15
CA GLU A 199 2.04 -2.79 -3.96
C GLU A 199 0.50 -2.74 -3.81
N LYS A 200 -0.25 -2.58 -4.90
CA LYS A 200 -1.72 -2.51 -4.85
C LYS A 200 -2.32 -3.85 -4.42
N ASP A 201 -1.95 -4.93 -5.09
CA ASP A 201 -2.47 -6.28 -4.79
C ASP A 201 -2.08 -6.70 -3.36
N THR A 202 -0.89 -6.26 -2.93
CA THR A 202 -0.39 -6.45 -1.57
C THR A 202 -1.27 -5.73 -0.54
N ILE A 203 -1.54 -4.45 -0.77
CA ILE A 203 -2.43 -3.65 0.09
C ILE A 203 -3.81 -4.30 0.19
N ASP A 204 -4.39 -4.69 -0.94
CA ASP A 204 -5.73 -5.32 -0.98
C ASP A 204 -5.74 -6.63 -0.18
N LYS A 205 -4.70 -7.46 -0.32
CA LYS A 205 -4.54 -8.69 0.46
C LYS A 205 -4.40 -8.42 1.95
N VAL A 206 -3.55 -7.47 2.35
CA VAL A 206 -3.33 -7.16 3.77
C VAL A 206 -4.59 -6.57 4.39
N ARG A 207 -5.30 -5.67 3.70
CA ARG A 207 -6.56 -5.08 4.18
C ARG A 207 -7.62 -6.12 4.55
N GLN A 208 -7.73 -7.21 3.80
CA GLN A 208 -8.66 -8.30 4.12
C GLN A 208 -8.29 -9.05 5.41
N SER A 209 -7.03 -8.97 5.85
CA SER A 209 -6.55 -9.53 7.11
C SER A 209 -6.71 -8.58 8.30
N VAL A 210 -6.83 -7.27 8.05
CA VAL A 210 -6.87 -6.24 9.10
C VAL A 210 -8.31 -6.05 9.58
N VAL A 211 -8.48 -6.00 10.89
CA VAL A 211 -9.76 -5.83 11.58
C VAL A 211 -9.73 -4.61 12.48
N ARG A 212 -10.91 -4.07 12.79
CA ARG A 212 -11.08 -3.03 13.81
C ARG A 212 -11.44 -3.69 15.13
N ILE A 213 -10.82 -3.25 16.22
CA ILE A 213 -11.03 -3.80 17.56
C ILE A 213 -11.62 -2.73 18.46
N ILE A 214 -12.72 -3.07 19.13
CA ILE A 214 -13.39 -2.25 20.13
C ILE A 214 -13.08 -2.86 21.49
N GLY A 215 -12.22 -2.19 22.26
CA GLY A 215 -11.77 -2.61 23.57
C GLY A 215 -12.33 -1.74 24.69
N GLY A 216 -13.62 -1.40 24.62
CA GLY A 216 -14.29 -0.56 25.61
C GLY A 216 -13.88 0.90 25.45
N GLU A 217 -12.97 1.37 26.30
CA GLU A 217 -12.48 2.76 26.30
C GLU A 217 -11.51 3.07 25.15
N SER A 218 -10.95 2.04 24.53
CA SER A 218 -9.99 2.16 23.45
C SER A 218 -10.52 1.51 22.16
N GLU A 219 -10.08 2.03 21.03
CA GLU A 219 -10.36 1.46 19.71
C GLU A 219 -9.07 1.42 18.90
N GLY A 220 -8.88 0.31 18.21
CA GLY A 220 -7.64 0.02 17.50
C GLY A 220 -7.85 -0.90 16.32
N SER A 221 -6.73 -1.43 15.85
CA SER A 221 -6.66 -2.39 14.76
C SER A 221 -6.08 -3.71 15.25
N GLY A 222 -6.28 -4.76 14.47
CA GLY A 222 -5.61 -6.04 14.63
C GLY A 222 -5.47 -6.72 13.29
N PHE A 223 -4.74 -7.83 13.24
CA PHE A 223 -4.66 -8.63 12.02
C PHE A 223 -4.49 -10.12 12.29
N ALA A 224 -4.99 -10.93 11.37
CA ALA A 224 -4.88 -12.37 11.44
C ALA A 224 -3.43 -12.87 11.23
N ILE A 225 -2.93 -13.58 12.23
CA ILE A 225 -1.57 -14.15 12.26
C ILE A 225 -1.55 -15.67 12.07
N LYS A 226 -2.71 -16.31 12.21
CA LYS A 226 -2.91 -17.74 12.03
C LYS A 226 -4.37 -18.02 11.70
N ASN A 227 -4.62 -19.12 10.99
CA ASN A 227 -5.96 -19.65 10.75
C ASN A 227 -6.71 -19.89 12.08
N ASN A 228 -8.01 -20.14 11.99
CA ASN A 228 -8.95 -20.26 13.10
C ASN A 228 -9.13 -18.95 13.88
N GLY A 229 -9.15 -17.83 13.16
CA GLY A 229 -9.47 -16.51 13.70
C GLY A 229 -8.49 -15.96 14.75
N VAL A 230 -7.22 -16.36 14.72
CA VAL A 230 -6.22 -15.86 15.69
C VAL A 230 -5.67 -14.52 15.21
N ILE A 231 -5.88 -13.49 16.02
CA ILE A 231 -5.58 -12.09 15.70
C ILE A 231 -4.55 -11.54 16.68
N LEU A 232 -3.57 -10.81 16.18
CA LEU A 232 -2.65 -10.02 16.97
C LEU A 232 -3.14 -8.57 17.05
N THR A 233 -3.00 -7.97 18.23
CA THR A 233 -3.21 -6.54 18.47
C THR A 233 -2.30 -6.05 19.61
N ASN A 234 -2.38 -4.78 19.97
CA ASN A 234 -1.72 -4.25 21.16
C ASN A 234 -2.55 -4.51 22.42
N PHE A 235 -1.88 -4.60 23.57
CA PHE A 235 -2.56 -4.76 24.86
C PHE A 235 -3.42 -3.54 25.19
N HIS A 236 -2.90 -2.32 25.00
CA HIS A 236 -3.65 -1.09 25.31
C HIS A 236 -4.93 -0.91 24.47
N VAL A 237 -5.06 -1.64 23.36
CA VAL A 237 -6.30 -1.64 22.56
C VAL A 237 -7.42 -2.38 23.27
N ILE A 238 -7.10 -3.38 24.11
CA ILE A 238 -8.08 -4.24 24.78
C ILE A 238 -8.05 -4.14 26.33
N GLU A 239 -7.21 -3.27 26.89
CA GLU A 239 -6.89 -3.23 28.33
C GLU A 239 -8.13 -3.18 29.25
N PHE A 240 -9.17 -2.45 28.84
CA PHE A 240 -10.39 -2.20 29.63
C PHE A 240 -11.60 -3.02 29.17
N GLU A 241 -11.37 -4.03 28.35
CA GLU A 241 -12.43 -4.85 27.76
C GLU A 241 -12.03 -6.33 27.74
N PRO A 242 -12.56 -7.13 28.67
CA PRO A 242 -12.28 -8.55 28.72
C PRO A 242 -12.98 -9.35 27.61
N SER A 243 -13.91 -8.75 26.86
CA SER A 243 -14.60 -9.39 25.74
C SER A 243 -14.65 -8.48 24.51
N PRO A 244 -13.47 -8.19 23.90
CA PRO A 244 -13.36 -7.19 22.85
C PRO A 244 -14.16 -7.59 21.62
N LYS A 245 -14.76 -6.60 20.95
CA LYS A 245 -15.47 -6.84 19.68
C LYS A 245 -14.56 -6.59 18.52
N VAL A 246 -14.61 -7.48 17.55
CA VAL A 246 -13.81 -7.43 16.33
C VAL A 246 -14.74 -7.16 15.18
N VAL A 247 -14.67 -5.96 14.61
CA VAL A 247 -15.39 -5.59 13.39
C VAL A 247 -14.55 -6.00 12.18
N LEU A 248 -15.14 -6.83 11.33
CA LEU A 248 -14.51 -7.48 10.19
C LEU A 248 -14.63 -6.63 8.92
N PRO A 249 -13.84 -6.90 7.86
CA PRO A 249 -13.88 -6.13 6.61
C PRO A 249 -15.24 -6.12 5.90
N ASP A 250 -16.12 -7.09 6.20
CA ASP A 250 -17.49 -7.16 5.68
C ASP A 250 -18.51 -6.43 6.56
N ASN A 251 -18.04 -5.62 7.52
CA ASN A 251 -18.85 -4.87 8.49
C ASN A 251 -19.71 -5.75 9.41
N THR A 252 -19.42 -7.05 9.50
CA THR A 252 -19.93 -7.89 10.59
C THR A 252 -19.02 -7.78 11.80
N PHE A 253 -19.45 -8.23 12.97
CA PHE A 253 -18.57 -8.29 14.13
C PHE A 253 -18.68 -9.61 14.88
N GLU A 254 -17.57 -9.97 15.52
CA GLU A 254 -17.44 -11.15 16.37
C GLU A 254 -17.02 -10.72 17.77
N THR A 255 -17.44 -11.48 18.77
CA THR A 255 -16.95 -11.32 20.15
C THR A 255 -15.71 -12.18 20.33
N ALA A 256 -14.58 -11.56 20.65
CA ALA A 256 -13.32 -12.27 20.77
C ALA A 256 -13.05 -12.78 22.19
N GLU A 257 -12.38 -13.92 22.25
CA GLU A 257 -11.74 -14.44 23.46
C GLU A 257 -10.29 -13.95 23.51
N ILE A 258 -9.84 -13.46 24.67
CA ILE A 258 -8.45 -13.11 24.87
C ILE A 258 -7.68 -14.39 25.22
N ILE A 259 -6.71 -14.76 24.40
CA ILE A 259 -5.92 -15.98 24.57
C ILE A 259 -4.67 -15.70 25.42
N MET A 260 -3.97 -14.61 25.12
CA MET A 260 -2.75 -14.19 25.78
C MET A 260 -2.63 -12.67 25.78
N ALA A 261 -2.04 -12.12 26.83
CA ALA A 261 -1.73 -10.71 26.94
C ALA A 261 -0.39 -10.51 27.68
N ASP A 262 0.38 -9.51 27.25
CA ASP A 262 1.55 -9.01 27.96
C ASP A 262 1.48 -7.48 27.97
N LYS A 263 1.12 -6.93 29.14
CA LYS A 263 1.02 -5.49 29.35
C LYS A 263 2.34 -4.77 29.14
N ASN A 264 3.46 -5.38 29.52
CA ASN A 264 4.77 -4.73 29.44
C ASN A 264 5.23 -4.64 27.99
N ALA A 265 5.03 -5.72 27.22
CA ALA A 265 5.37 -5.75 25.80
C ALA A 265 4.34 -5.04 24.91
N ASP A 266 3.19 -4.65 25.47
CA ASP A 266 2.04 -4.09 24.76
C ASP A 266 1.52 -4.98 23.63
N LEU A 267 1.38 -6.29 23.92
CA LEU A 267 0.90 -7.29 22.96
C LEU A 267 -0.29 -8.05 23.52
N ALA A 268 -1.25 -8.35 22.64
CA ALA A 268 -2.35 -9.25 22.93
C ALA A 268 -2.68 -10.15 21.73
N ILE A 269 -3.02 -11.39 22.03
CA ILE A 269 -3.52 -12.37 21.07
C ILE A 269 -4.96 -12.67 21.43
N ILE A 270 -5.86 -12.40 20.49
CA ILE A 270 -7.30 -12.66 20.63
C ILE A 270 -7.75 -13.67 19.58
N LYS A 271 -8.91 -14.28 19.81
CA LYS A 271 -9.47 -15.29 18.92
C LYS A 271 -10.94 -15.05 18.66
N ILE A 272 -11.34 -15.17 17.40
CA ILE A 272 -12.74 -15.16 16.94
C ILE A 272 -13.11 -16.48 16.27
N ASN A 273 -14.41 -16.71 16.07
CA ASN A 273 -14.93 -17.92 15.42
C ASN A 273 -15.10 -17.77 13.89
N LYS A 274 -14.26 -16.95 13.25
CA LYS A 274 -14.29 -16.69 11.81
C LYS A 274 -12.87 -16.60 11.27
N ASP A 275 -12.66 -17.19 10.09
CA ASP A 275 -11.38 -17.16 9.42
C ASP A 275 -11.17 -15.87 8.64
N LEU A 276 -9.92 -15.42 8.62
CA LEU A 276 -9.43 -14.26 7.90
C LEU A 276 -8.17 -14.65 7.11
N PRO A 277 -7.90 -13.99 5.97
CA PRO A 277 -6.64 -14.19 5.26
C PRO A 277 -5.46 -13.94 6.18
N VAL A 278 -4.53 -14.90 6.29
CA VAL A 278 -3.33 -14.75 7.11
C VAL A 278 -2.24 -14.05 6.32
N ILE A 279 -1.63 -13.04 6.93
CA ILE A 279 -0.46 -12.35 6.36
C ILE A 279 0.84 -12.99 6.86
N SER A 280 1.84 -13.02 6.00
CA SER A 280 3.11 -13.71 6.27
C SER A 280 4.02 -12.86 7.13
N TRP A 281 4.90 -13.50 7.91
CA TRP A 281 5.91 -12.81 8.70
C TRP A 281 7.11 -12.41 7.84
N GLY A 282 7.59 -11.18 8.00
CA GLY A 282 8.88 -10.72 7.50
C GLY A 282 10.03 -11.06 8.43
N ASP A 283 11.20 -10.50 8.12
CA ASP A 283 12.42 -10.57 8.91
C ASP A 283 13.00 -9.15 9.13
N PRO A 284 12.68 -8.52 10.27
CA PRO A 284 13.13 -7.16 10.56
C PRO A 284 14.64 -6.98 10.67
N LYS A 285 15.42 -8.07 10.74
CA LYS A 285 16.89 -7.99 10.77
C LYS A 285 17.46 -7.60 9.42
N GLU A 286 16.79 -8.04 8.36
CA GLU A 286 17.15 -7.79 6.96
C GLU A 286 16.69 -6.39 6.48
N LEU A 287 15.85 -5.71 7.27
CA LEU A 287 15.44 -4.35 6.96
C LEU A 287 16.60 -3.36 6.94
N ASN A 288 16.68 -2.62 5.84
CA ASN A 288 17.67 -1.58 5.62
C ASN A 288 17.14 -0.20 6.04
N PRO A 289 18.00 0.72 6.52
CA PRO A 289 17.60 2.11 6.71
C PRO A 289 17.03 2.70 5.42
N ALA A 290 15.96 3.48 5.54
CA ALA A 290 15.19 4.08 4.45
C ALA A 290 14.42 3.09 3.55
N GLU A 291 14.33 1.81 3.92
CA GLU A 291 13.44 0.85 3.28
C GLU A 291 11.97 1.23 3.50
N GLU A 292 11.15 1.16 2.43
CA GLU A 292 9.75 1.53 2.43
C GLU A 292 8.90 0.53 3.21
N LEU A 293 8.06 1.06 4.10
CA LEU A 293 7.13 0.32 4.94
C LEU A 293 5.73 0.92 4.85
N LEU A 294 4.72 0.08 5.08
CA LEU A 294 3.31 0.42 5.09
C LEU A 294 2.73 0.11 6.48
N ALA A 295 2.13 1.09 7.13
CA ALA A 295 1.30 0.89 8.31
C ALA A 295 -0.17 0.85 7.90
N ILE A 296 -0.86 -0.24 8.20
CA ILE A 296 -2.26 -0.45 7.81
C ILE A 296 -3.13 -0.57 9.05
N GLY A 297 -4.26 0.16 9.09
CA GLY A 297 -5.17 0.16 10.24
C GLY A 297 -6.33 1.15 10.10
N PHE A 298 -7.14 1.27 11.13
CA PHE A 298 -8.34 2.10 11.18
C PHE A 298 -8.10 3.38 12.01
N PRO A 299 -7.64 4.49 11.40
CA PRO A 299 -7.40 5.72 12.14
C PRO A 299 -8.70 6.25 12.77
N LEU A 300 -8.59 6.77 14.00
CA LEU A 300 -9.71 7.22 14.85
C LEU A 300 -10.74 6.12 15.14
N GLY A 301 -10.38 4.84 14.96
CA GLY A 301 -11.24 3.70 15.27
C GLY A 301 -12.54 3.74 14.47
N GLY A 302 -13.66 3.78 15.20
CA GLY A 302 -15.04 3.82 14.73
C GLY A 302 -15.55 5.19 14.30
N GLN A 303 -14.81 6.27 14.59
CA GLN A 303 -15.23 7.63 14.23
C GLN A 303 -15.17 7.90 12.72
N LEU A 304 -14.40 7.10 11.98
CA LEU A 304 -14.32 7.13 10.53
C LEU A 304 -14.81 5.79 9.96
N SER A 305 -15.82 5.82 9.08
CA SER A 305 -16.29 4.65 8.34
C SER A 305 -15.40 4.39 7.11
N GLY A 306 -15.31 3.12 6.69
CA GLY A 306 -14.59 2.70 5.48
C GLY A 306 -13.50 1.64 5.70
N GLU A 307 -12.72 1.39 4.65
CA GLU A 307 -11.62 0.43 4.64
C GLU A 307 -10.43 0.87 5.51
N ALA A 308 -9.57 -0.07 5.88
CA ALA A 308 -8.32 0.25 6.58
C ALA A 308 -7.44 1.22 5.76
N SER A 309 -6.99 2.29 6.41
CA SER A 309 -6.06 3.27 5.85
C SER A 309 -4.67 2.67 5.70
N VAL A 310 -3.92 3.17 4.71
CA VAL A 310 -2.55 2.76 4.41
C VAL A 310 -1.66 3.98 4.49
N ASN A 311 -0.76 3.99 5.47
CA ASN A 311 0.20 5.06 5.66
C ASN A 311 1.58 4.56 5.23
N LYS A 312 2.19 5.23 4.26
CA LYS A 312 3.48 4.86 3.68
C LYS A 312 4.61 5.75 4.21
N GLY A 313 5.75 5.15 4.47
CA GLY A 313 6.98 5.82 4.88
C GLY A 313 8.15 4.85 4.83
N SER A 314 9.14 5.06 5.68
CA SER A 314 10.39 4.31 5.66
C SER A 314 10.93 3.99 7.05
N LEU A 315 11.74 2.94 7.14
CA LEU A 315 12.48 2.60 8.34
C LEU A 315 13.51 3.70 8.64
N SER A 316 13.34 4.40 9.76
CA SER A 316 14.31 5.37 10.27
C SER A 316 15.41 4.70 11.07
N ALA A 317 15.05 3.81 12.00
CA ALA A 317 16.02 3.09 12.82
C ALA A 317 15.40 1.90 13.57
N ARG A 318 16.27 1.02 14.09
CA ARG A 318 15.92 0.02 15.10
C ARG A 318 16.30 0.52 16.50
N ARG A 319 15.45 0.25 17.49
CA ARG A 319 15.63 0.63 18.90
C ARG A 319 15.29 -0.55 19.79
N ARG A 320 16.00 -0.76 20.88
CA ARG A 320 15.68 -1.82 21.84
C ARG A 320 15.46 -1.23 23.21
N SER A 321 14.29 -1.49 23.80
CA SER A 321 14.01 -1.16 25.19
C SER A 321 14.83 -2.07 26.10
N LYS A 322 15.57 -1.47 27.02
CA LYS A 322 16.35 -2.20 28.04
C LYS A 322 15.46 -2.78 29.11
N ASP A 323 14.33 -2.12 29.40
CA ASP A 323 13.47 -2.47 30.52
C ASP A 323 12.58 -3.67 30.20
N VAL A 324 12.04 -3.70 28.97
CA VAL A 324 11.09 -4.74 28.54
C VAL A 324 11.74 -5.80 27.62
N GLY A 325 12.91 -5.49 27.08
CA GLY A 325 13.61 -6.36 26.12
C GLY A 325 12.96 -6.40 24.72
N VAL A 326 12.08 -5.44 24.43
CA VAL A 326 11.37 -5.33 23.14
C VAL A 326 12.18 -4.48 22.16
N GLU A 327 12.34 -4.96 20.93
CA GLU A 327 12.84 -4.18 19.80
C GLU A 327 11.69 -3.51 19.05
N TYR A 328 11.87 -2.21 18.82
CA TYR A 328 11.00 -1.32 18.11
C TYR A 328 11.61 -0.92 16.77
N LEU A 329 10.78 -0.92 15.73
CA LEU A 329 11.02 -0.27 14.45
C LEU A 329 10.56 1.17 14.55
N GLN A 330 11.50 2.10 14.42
CA GLN A 330 11.23 3.53 14.34
C GLN A 330 11.11 3.91 12.86
N THR A 331 10.02 4.57 12.51
CA THR A 331 9.70 5.01 11.14
C THR A 331 9.37 6.50 11.10
N ASP A 332 9.38 7.06 9.90
CA ASP A 332 8.83 8.39 9.61
C ASP A 332 7.32 8.34 9.26
N ILE A 333 6.68 7.18 9.47
CA ILE A 333 5.25 6.98 9.26
C ILE A 333 4.50 7.64 10.41
N THR A 334 3.58 8.55 10.09
CA THR A 334 2.69 9.12 11.10
C THR A 334 1.64 8.09 11.50
N LEU A 335 1.71 7.63 12.75
CA LEU A 335 0.73 6.74 13.37
C LEU A 335 -0.22 7.58 14.24
N THR A 336 -1.52 7.48 13.95
CA THR A 336 -2.60 8.10 14.73
C THR A 336 -3.31 7.07 15.59
N PRO A 337 -4.02 7.46 16.67
CA PRO A 337 -4.89 6.56 17.40
C PRO A 337 -5.82 5.77 16.46
N GLY A 338 -6.10 4.51 16.78
CA GLY A 338 -6.86 3.59 15.92
C GLY A 338 -6.01 2.74 14.96
N VAL A 339 -4.86 3.24 14.50
CA VAL A 339 -3.91 2.43 13.68
C VAL A 339 -3.14 1.43 14.55
N SER A 340 -2.99 1.73 15.84
CA SER A 340 -2.35 0.84 16.82
C SER A 340 -2.97 -0.55 16.81
N GLY A 341 -2.11 -1.57 16.88
CA GLY A 341 -2.44 -2.99 16.78
C GLY A 341 -2.51 -3.52 15.34
N GLY A 342 -2.58 -2.64 14.34
CA GLY A 342 -2.52 -3.01 12.92
C GLY A 342 -1.10 -3.39 12.47
N PRO A 343 -0.94 -4.05 11.32
CA PRO A 343 0.36 -4.51 10.87
C PRO A 343 1.19 -3.35 10.27
N MET A 344 2.50 -3.42 10.50
CA MET A 344 3.51 -2.72 9.72
C MET A 344 4.16 -3.73 8.77
N VAL A 345 3.98 -3.54 7.47
CA VAL A 345 4.42 -4.47 6.43
C VAL A 345 5.40 -3.84 5.46
N ASN A 346 6.25 -4.66 4.86
CA ASN A 346 7.03 -4.24 3.68
C ASN A 346 6.14 -4.20 2.42
N ILE A 347 6.71 -3.77 1.29
CA ILE A 347 5.97 -3.62 0.01
C ILE A 347 5.47 -4.95 -0.61
N CYS A 348 5.87 -6.10 -0.05
CA CYS A 348 5.37 -7.43 -0.39
C CYS A 348 4.29 -7.95 0.58
N GLY A 349 3.96 -7.17 1.62
CA GLY A 349 2.90 -7.49 2.58
C GLY A 349 3.34 -8.42 3.71
N GLU A 350 4.64 -8.56 3.90
CA GLU A 350 5.21 -9.35 4.99
C GLU A 350 5.30 -8.46 6.23
N VAL A 351 4.86 -9.00 7.37
CA VAL A 351 4.78 -8.26 8.64
C VAL A 351 6.16 -8.09 9.23
N GLU A 352 6.62 -6.85 9.28
CA GLU A 352 7.87 -6.45 9.94
C GLU A 352 7.63 -6.02 11.39
N GLY A 353 6.42 -5.61 11.72
CA GLY A 353 6.03 -5.32 13.10
C GLY A 353 4.55 -5.01 13.27
N ILE A 354 4.20 -4.56 14.47
CA ILE A 354 2.85 -4.11 14.84
C ILE A 354 2.87 -2.64 15.21
N ASN A 355 2.05 -1.82 14.54
CA ASN A 355 1.94 -0.39 14.79
C ASN A 355 1.53 -0.17 16.25
N THR A 356 2.28 0.63 17.01
CA THR A 356 2.06 0.74 18.46
C THR A 356 1.76 2.17 18.89
N ALA A 357 2.63 3.12 18.55
CA ALA A 357 2.49 4.51 18.98
C ALA A 357 3.11 5.50 17.98
N GLY A 358 2.56 6.71 17.93
CA GLY A 358 3.14 7.85 17.23
C GLY A 358 3.77 8.85 18.20
N LEU A 359 4.88 9.49 17.80
CA LEU A 359 5.53 10.56 18.56
C LEU A 359 5.99 11.68 17.62
N ALA A 360 5.24 12.78 17.58
CA ALA A 360 5.62 14.01 16.87
C ALA A 360 6.11 13.79 15.41
N GLY A 361 5.38 12.98 14.63
CA GLY A 361 5.71 12.65 13.24
C GLY A 361 6.56 11.38 13.07
N LEU A 362 7.00 10.76 14.16
CA LEU A 362 7.61 9.43 14.15
C LEU A 362 6.57 8.35 14.45
N GLY A 363 6.76 7.18 13.83
CA GLY A 363 6.03 5.96 14.13
C GLY A 363 6.90 4.96 14.86
N ILE A 364 6.32 4.22 15.79
CA ILE A 364 6.97 3.13 16.51
C ILE A 364 6.11 1.88 16.35
N ALA A 365 6.75 0.79 15.90
CA ALA A 365 6.14 -0.54 15.83
C ALA A 365 6.99 -1.57 16.59
N ILE A 366 6.36 -2.54 17.24
CA ILE A 366 7.08 -3.66 17.85
C ILE A 366 7.50 -4.64 16.75
N SER A 367 8.79 -4.94 16.65
CA SER A 367 9.35 -5.82 15.61
C SER A 367 8.79 -7.24 15.67
N THR A 368 8.66 -7.88 14.50
CA THR A 368 8.27 -9.29 14.36
C THR A 368 9.13 -10.25 15.18
N ASP A 369 10.44 -9.98 15.31
CA ASP A 369 11.30 -10.78 16.18
C ASP A 369 10.88 -10.71 17.66
N SER A 370 10.58 -9.50 18.14
CA SER A 370 10.12 -9.32 19.51
C SER A 370 8.73 -9.91 19.71
N ILE A 371 7.84 -9.80 18.72
CA ILE A 371 6.52 -10.46 18.75
C ILE A 371 6.69 -11.97 18.91
N LYS A 372 7.53 -12.62 18.08
CA LYS A 372 7.76 -14.07 18.15
C LYS A 372 8.37 -14.48 19.50
N GLN A 373 9.33 -13.72 20.00
CA GLN A 373 9.93 -13.96 21.31
C GLN A 373 8.89 -13.85 22.44
N LYS A 374 8.12 -12.76 22.46
CA LYS A 374 7.11 -12.49 23.50
C LYS A 374 5.92 -13.45 23.43
N TRP A 375 5.54 -13.88 22.23
CA TRP A 375 4.57 -14.96 22.08
C TRP A 375 5.05 -16.22 22.83
N LEU A 376 6.29 -16.66 22.62
CA LEU A 376 6.81 -17.84 23.32
C LEU A 376 6.82 -17.64 24.85
N GLU A 377 7.19 -16.45 25.33
CA GLU A 377 7.14 -16.10 26.76
C GLU A 377 5.71 -16.18 27.31
N MET A 378 4.72 -15.60 26.61
CA MET A 378 3.31 -15.67 27.00
C MET A 378 2.76 -17.11 26.98
N ALA A 379 3.11 -17.90 25.97
CA ALA A 379 2.63 -19.28 25.81
C ALA A 379 3.18 -20.24 26.88
N THR A 380 4.28 -19.88 27.54
CA THR A 380 4.90 -20.66 28.62
C THR A 380 4.64 -20.07 30.00
N ALA A 381 3.97 -18.92 30.08
CA ALA A 381 3.61 -18.28 31.34
C ALA A 381 2.58 -19.11 32.12
N LYS A 382 2.69 -19.10 33.45
CA LYS A 382 1.74 -19.78 34.34
C LYS A 382 0.32 -19.19 34.25
N ASP A 383 0.23 -17.87 34.04
CA ASP A 383 -1.02 -17.14 33.85
C ASP A 383 -0.77 -16.05 32.79
N SER A 384 -1.23 -16.31 31.57
CA SER A 384 -1.09 -15.42 30.41
C SER A 384 -2.16 -14.33 30.36
N LEU A 385 -3.10 -14.30 31.32
CA LEU A 385 -4.20 -13.34 31.38
C LEU A 385 -4.21 -12.55 32.70
N LYS A 386 -3.13 -12.63 33.49
CA LYS A 386 -2.97 -11.93 34.77
C LYS A 386 -3.19 -10.41 34.69
N ASP A 387 -2.93 -9.82 33.52
CA ASP A 387 -3.01 -8.37 33.27
C ASP A 387 -4.40 -7.93 32.77
N ILE A 388 -5.28 -8.88 32.43
CA ILE A 388 -6.64 -8.60 31.94
C ILE A 388 -7.57 -8.36 33.12
N GLN A 389 -8.38 -7.31 33.03
CA GLN A 389 -9.40 -7.00 34.02
C GLN A 389 -10.43 -8.14 34.11
N LYS A 390 -10.69 -8.62 35.33
CA LYS A 390 -11.72 -9.64 35.57
C LYS A 390 -13.05 -8.94 35.83
N ILE A 391 -14.09 -9.34 35.10
CA ILE A 391 -15.47 -8.95 35.42
C ILE A 391 -16.01 -9.90 36.49
N THR A 392 -16.58 -9.31 37.54
CA THR A 392 -17.33 -10.01 38.58
C THR A 392 -18.80 -10.08 38.19
N PHE A 393 -19.40 -11.25 38.41
CA PHE A 393 -20.82 -11.48 38.23
C PHE A 393 -21.39 -11.90 39.60
N ASP A 394 -21.93 -10.94 40.33
CA ASP A 394 -22.63 -11.19 41.59
C ASP A 394 -23.94 -10.40 41.59
N ASP A 395 -25.05 -11.12 41.55
CA ASP A 395 -26.42 -10.57 41.57
C ASP A 395 -27.13 -10.84 42.91
N THR A 396 -26.39 -11.24 43.94
CA THR A 396 -26.94 -11.65 45.24
C THR A 396 -26.65 -10.66 46.37
N GLU A 397 -25.57 -9.89 46.27
CA GLU A 397 -25.15 -8.96 47.33
C GLU A 397 -26.15 -7.82 47.55
N SER A 398 -26.46 -7.05 46.50
CA SER A 398 -27.34 -5.89 46.59
C SER A 398 -28.11 -5.59 45.30
N ALA A 399 -29.05 -4.65 45.41
CA ALA A 399 -29.76 -4.06 44.29
C ALA A 399 -28.81 -3.50 43.22
N GLU A 400 -27.81 -2.73 43.65
CA GLU A 400 -26.80 -2.12 42.80
C GLU A 400 -25.98 -3.19 42.05
N PHE A 401 -25.52 -4.21 42.78
CA PHE A 401 -24.75 -5.31 42.22
C PHE A 401 -25.52 -6.11 41.16
N ALA A 402 -26.82 -6.32 41.35
CA ALA A 402 -27.66 -6.99 40.36
C ALA A 402 -27.78 -6.19 39.05
N VAL A 403 -27.92 -4.87 39.14
CA VAL A 403 -27.96 -3.98 37.97
C VAL A 403 -26.59 -3.92 37.28
N ALA A 404 -25.50 -3.79 38.03
CA ALA A 404 -24.14 -3.86 37.48
C ALA A 404 -23.88 -5.19 36.77
N THR A 405 -24.27 -6.31 37.38
CA THR A 405 -24.12 -7.66 36.83
C THR A 405 -24.92 -7.85 35.55
N PHE A 406 -26.12 -7.27 35.44
CA PHE A 406 -26.89 -7.26 34.21
C PHE A 406 -26.13 -6.61 33.05
N TYR A 407 -25.60 -5.38 33.25
CA TYR A 407 -24.83 -4.70 32.21
C TYR A 407 -23.49 -5.36 31.91
N ASN A 408 -22.86 -5.98 32.92
CA ASN A 408 -21.66 -6.80 32.71
C ASN A 408 -21.95 -7.99 31.80
N TYR A 409 -23.11 -8.65 31.95
CA TYR A 409 -23.50 -9.74 31.04
C TYR A 409 -23.76 -9.26 29.62
N LEU A 410 -24.34 -8.06 29.45
CA LEU A 410 -24.48 -7.44 28.13
C LEU A 410 -23.13 -7.15 27.49
N LYS A 411 -22.20 -6.55 28.24
CA LYS A 411 -20.82 -6.24 27.81
C LYS A 411 -20.10 -7.48 27.26
N VAL A 412 -20.13 -8.58 28.01
CA VAL A 412 -19.52 -9.87 27.58
C VAL A 412 -20.41 -10.73 26.68
N ARG A 413 -21.54 -10.18 26.19
CA ARG A 413 -22.51 -10.82 25.29
C ARG A 413 -23.07 -12.16 25.79
N LYS A 414 -23.20 -12.33 27.11
CA LYS A 414 -23.91 -13.46 27.75
C LYS A 414 -25.40 -13.11 27.90
N LEU A 415 -26.08 -12.95 26.78
CA LEU A 415 -27.44 -12.39 26.73
C LEU A 415 -28.46 -13.25 27.47
N GLU A 416 -28.33 -14.59 27.44
CA GLU A 416 -29.17 -15.51 28.20
C GLU A 416 -29.06 -15.25 29.70
N LYS A 417 -27.84 -14.99 30.19
CA LYS A 417 -27.59 -14.67 31.61
C LYS A 417 -28.09 -13.29 32.00
N ALA A 418 -27.95 -12.30 31.13
CA ALA A 418 -28.59 -10.99 31.33
C ALA A 418 -30.11 -11.14 31.42
N PHE A 419 -30.72 -11.93 30.52
CA PHE A 419 -32.16 -12.18 30.51
C PHE A 419 -32.63 -12.93 31.77
N GLU A 420 -31.85 -13.89 32.29
CA GLU A 420 -32.16 -14.61 33.54
C GLU A 420 -32.34 -13.67 34.75
N ILE A 421 -31.64 -12.53 34.81
CA ILE A 421 -31.73 -11.55 35.91
C ILE A 421 -33.04 -10.76 35.89
N LEU A 422 -33.64 -10.56 34.71
CA LEU A 422 -34.89 -9.84 34.57
C LEU A 422 -36.01 -10.57 35.32
N SER A 423 -36.93 -9.84 35.93
CA SER A 423 -38.09 -10.41 36.62
C SER A 423 -39.08 -11.06 35.65
N ASP A 424 -39.89 -12.00 36.13
CA ASP A 424 -40.92 -12.63 35.31
C ASP A 424 -41.95 -11.61 34.81
N ASN A 425 -42.25 -10.59 35.62
CA ASN A 425 -43.11 -9.48 35.23
C ASN A 425 -42.52 -8.67 34.06
N PHE A 426 -41.21 -8.43 34.05
CA PHE A 426 -40.54 -7.77 32.93
C PHE A 426 -40.56 -8.62 31.65
N LYS A 427 -40.47 -9.94 31.81
CA LYS A 427 -40.48 -10.90 30.70
C LYS A 427 -41.87 -11.16 30.14
N GLU A 428 -42.93 -10.74 30.83
CA GLU A 428 -44.31 -10.98 30.40
C GLU A 428 -44.56 -10.32 29.03
N GLY A 429 -44.80 -11.15 28.01
CA GLY A 429 -44.98 -10.69 26.62
C GLY A 429 -43.70 -10.56 25.79
N HIS A 430 -42.52 -10.84 26.36
CA HIS A 430 -41.23 -10.76 25.67
C HIS A 430 -40.49 -12.10 25.72
N SER A 431 -40.41 -12.81 24.58
CA SER A 431 -39.53 -13.98 24.48
C SER A 431 -38.06 -13.55 24.54
N PHE A 432 -37.17 -14.49 24.89
CA PHE A 432 -35.73 -14.24 24.83
C PHE A 432 -35.30 -13.79 23.44
N ASP A 433 -35.81 -14.45 22.38
CA ASP A 433 -35.47 -14.12 21.00
C ASP A 433 -35.86 -12.68 20.64
N TYR A 434 -37.09 -12.27 20.98
CA TYR A 434 -37.55 -10.90 20.75
C TYR A 434 -36.72 -9.87 21.54
N TRP A 435 -36.42 -10.16 22.80
CA TRP A 435 -35.61 -9.26 23.64
C TRP A 435 -34.17 -9.12 23.13
N LYS A 436 -33.59 -10.23 22.67
CA LYS A 436 -32.22 -10.29 22.15
C LYS A 436 -32.03 -9.43 20.90
N GLU A 437 -33.04 -9.32 20.03
CA GLU A 437 -32.99 -8.49 18.82
C GLU A 437 -32.55 -7.04 19.12
N GLY A 438 -32.98 -6.49 20.26
CA GLY A 438 -32.61 -5.13 20.69
C GLY A 438 -31.12 -4.93 21.02
N TYR A 439 -30.36 -6.01 21.20
CA TYR A 439 -28.93 -5.99 21.53
C TYR A 439 -28.05 -6.58 20.42
N GLU A 440 -28.62 -6.96 19.27
CA GLU A 440 -27.83 -7.45 18.14
C GLU A 440 -26.73 -6.48 17.69
N PRO A 441 -26.99 -5.16 17.51
CA PRO A 441 -25.96 -4.22 17.08
C PRO A 441 -24.99 -3.83 18.20
N LEU A 442 -25.21 -4.27 19.44
CA LEU A 442 -24.44 -3.83 20.60
C LEU A 442 -22.99 -4.31 20.53
N LEU A 443 -22.06 -3.36 20.47
CA LEU A 443 -20.62 -3.59 20.55
C LEU A 443 -20.11 -3.49 21.98
N ASP A 444 -20.51 -2.45 22.71
CA ASP A 444 -20.07 -2.19 24.07
C ASP A 444 -21.17 -1.49 24.89
N THR A 445 -21.18 -1.78 26.19
CA THR A 445 -21.97 -1.06 27.21
C THR A 445 -21.04 -0.60 28.31
N THR A 446 -20.94 0.70 28.50
CA THR A 446 -20.18 1.31 29.57
C THR A 446 -21.13 1.91 30.60
N VAL A 447 -21.08 1.41 31.84
CA VAL A 447 -21.79 2.01 32.98
C VAL A 447 -20.98 3.20 33.46
N ILE A 448 -21.50 4.40 33.26
CA ILE A 448 -20.86 5.67 33.66
C ILE A 448 -21.09 5.92 35.14
N LYS A 449 -22.32 5.71 35.59
CA LYS A 449 -22.72 5.88 36.98
C LYS A 449 -23.75 4.83 37.36
N ILE A 450 -23.60 4.28 38.56
CA ILE A 450 -24.57 3.40 39.20
C ILE A 450 -24.61 3.76 40.70
N GLU A 451 -25.79 3.98 41.24
CA GLU A 451 -25.97 4.33 42.65
C GLU A 451 -27.38 3.99 43.14
N GLU A 452 -27.54 3.70 44.42
CA GLU A 452 -28.85 3.54 45.04
C GLU A 452 -29.62 4.88 45.09
N ASP A 453 -30.93 4.83 44.87
CA ASP A 453 -31.79 6.00 45.01
C ASP A 453 -31.95 6.35 46.50
N PRO A 454 -31.61 7.57 46.94
CA PRO A 454 -31.66 7.94 48.36
C PRO A 454 -33.10 8.07 48.90
N TYR A 455 -34.11 8.13 48.04
CA TYR A 455 -35.51 8.34 48.42
C TYR A 455 -36.38 7.11 48.21
N THR A 456 -35.99 6.23 47.29
CA THR A 456 -36.78 5.04 46.94
C THR A 456 -35.97 3.78 47.21
N LYS A 457 -36.40 2.99 48.19
CA LYS A 457 -35.76 1.72 48.51
C LYS A 457 -35.77 0.79 47.30
N ASP A 458 -34.67 0.05 47.12
CA ASP A 458 -34.49 -0.96 46.06
C ASP A 458 -34.65 -0.38 44.64
N ARG A 459 -34.36 0.92 44.48
CA ARG A 459 -34.20 1.58 43.19
C ARG A 459 -32.74 1.91 42.97
N VAL A 460 -32.25 1.65 41.77
CA VAL A 460 -30.88 1.93 41.36
C VAL A 460 -30.91 2.90 40.19
N ARG A 461 -30.29 4.06 40.36
CA ARG A 461 -30.10 5.04 39.30
C ARG A 461 -28.90 4.67 38.46
N ILE A 462 -29.00 4.89 37.16
CA ILE A 462 -27.94 4.57 36.21
C ILE A 462 -27.74 5.66 35.17
N LYS A 463 -26.49 5.82 34.76
CA LYS A 463 -26.07 6.46 33.51
C LYS A 463 -25.21 5.48 32.74
N LEU A 464 -25.47 5.34 31.45
CA LEU A 464 -24.73 4.40 30.60
C LEU A 464 -24.49 4.99 29.21
N ALA A 465 -23.41 4.54 28.59
CA ALA A 465 -23.13 4.75 27.18
C ALA A 465 -23.12 3.40 26.46
N THR A 466 -23.62 3.37 25.23
CA THR A 466 -23.52 2.21 24.35
C THR A 466 -22.83 2.56 23.05
N LYS A 467 -22.09 1.60 22.51
CA LYS A 467 -21.59 1.63 21.14
C LYS A 467 -22.36 0.60 20.33
N ASN A 468 -23.02 1.03 19.25
CA ASN A 468 -23.82 0.17 18.39
C ASN A 468 -23.27 0.18 16.96
N LEU A 469 -23.21 -0.97 16.30
CA LEU A 469 -22.88 -1.09 14.89
C LEU A 469 -24.15 -1.03 14.05
N VAL A 470 -24.33 0.06 13.30
CA VAL A 470 -25.50 0.28 12.44
C VAL A 470 -25.00 0.59 11.05
N GLU A 471 -25.34 -0.27 10.08
CA GLU A 471 -24.95 -0.10 8.66
C GLU A 471 -23.43 0.09 8.43
N GLY A 472 -22.59 -0.49 9.30
CA GLY A 472 -21.12 -0.38 9.24
C GLY A 472 -20.54 0.85 9.95
N GLU A 473 -21.40 1.66 10.58
CA GLU A 473 -21.00 2.83 11.37
C GLU A 473 -21.17 2.57 12.87
N ILE A 474 -20.28 3.13 13.68
CA ILE A 474 -20.34 3.01 15.14
C ILE A 474 -21.08 4.23 15.69
N ILE A 475 -22.27 3.99 16.23
CA ILE A 475 -23.14 5.01 16.82
C ILE A 475 -23.00 4.95 18.33
N TYR A 476 -22.76 6.12 18.93
CA TYR A 476 -22.70 6.31 20.37
C TYR A 476 -24.05 6.81 20.87
N GLN A 477 -24.61 6.14 21.87
CA GLN A 477 -25.85 6.55 22.52
C GLN A 477 -25.66 6.60 24.03
N TYR A 478 -26.39 7.50 24.67
CA TYR A 478 -26.29 7.76 26.11
C TYR A 478 -27.66 7.61 26.74
N PHE A 479 -27.72 7.01 27.91
CA PHE A 479 -28.98 6.79 28.60
C PHE A 479 -28.87 7.13 30.07
N GLU A 480 -29.97 7.62 30.63
CA GLU A 480 -30.13 7.93 32.04
C GLU A 480 -31.49 7.45 32.54
N GLY A 481 -31.52 7.00 33.79
CA GLY A 481 -32.77 6.63 34.43
C GLY A 481 -32.54 5.75 35.64
N TYR A 482 -33.46 4.82 35.86
CA TYR A 482 -33.36 3.88 36.97
C TYR A 482 -33.96 2.52 36.66
N TRP A 483 -33.52 1.53 37.43
CA TRP A 483 -34.18 0.26 37.63
C TRP A 483 -34.84 0.23 39.00
N ASP A 484 -36.10 -0.18 39.06
CA ASP A 484 -36.68 -0.73 40.28
C ASP A 484 -36.30 -2.21 40.34
N VAL A 485 -35.74 -2.65 41.46
CA VAL A 485 -35.34 -4.04 41.68
C VAL A 485 -36.05 -4.64 42.89
N LYS A 486 -36.13 -5.96 42.95
CA LYS A 486 -36.76 -6.67 44.07
C LYS A 486 -35.95 -7.89 44.47
N ASN A 487 -35.80 -8.12 45.77
CA ASN A 487 -35.28 -9.38 46.27
C ASN A 487 -36.39 -10.44 46.31
N ILE A 488 -36.22 -11.52 45.57
CA ILE A 488 -37.15 -12.65 45.49
C ILE A 488 -36.35 -13.91 45.78
N ASP A 489 -36.70 -14.60 46.87
CA ASP A 489 -36.04 -15.83 47.32
C ASP A 489 -34.50 -15.70 47.44
N GLY A 490 -34.04 -14.54 47.93
CA GLY A 490 -32.60 -14.27 48.11
C GLY A 490 -31.87 -13.84 46.85
N LYS A 491 -32.58 -13.59 45.74
CA LYS A 491 -32.01 -13.09 44.48
C LYS A 491 -32.59 -11.74 44.11
N TRP A 492 -31.73 -10.79 43.77
CA TRP A 492 -32.16 -9.49 43.28
C TRP A 492 -32.54 -9.58 41.80
N ARG A 493 -33.76 -9.16 41.46
CA ARG A 493 -34.32 -9.20 40.11
C ARG A 493 -34.67 -7.81 39.61
N LEU A 494 -34.34 -7.55 38.34
CA LEU A 494 -34.65 -6.30 37.66
C LEU A 494 -36.14 -6.26 37.31
N TRP A 495 -36.90 -5.40 37.99
CA TRP A 495 -38.36 -5.44 38.01
C TRP A 495 -39.00 -4.53 36.96
N GLU A 496 -38.67 -3.23 36.99
CA GLU A 496 -39.15 -2.23 36.02
C GLU A 496 -37.99 -1.29 35.68
N ALA A 497 -37.85 -0.95 34.39
CA ALA A 497 -36.89 0.05 33.93
C ALA A 497 -37.62 1.33 33.53
N ARG A 498 -37.07 2.47 33.96
CA ARG A 498 -37.40 3.79 33.40
C ARG A 498 -36.13 4.48 32.96
N ILE A 499 -35.59 4.00 31.84
CA ILE A 499 -34.36 4.48 31.23
C ILE A 499 -34.73 5.19 29.93
N LYS A 500 -34.18 6.38 29.73
CA LYS A 500 -34.41 7.18 28.53
C LYS A 500 -33.08 7.54 27.89
N GLU A 501 -33.09 7.63 26.57
CA GLU A 501 -31.97 8.17 25.82
C GLU A 501 -31.80 9.66 26.15
N VAL A 502 -30.55 10.07 26.31
CA VAL A 502 -30.13 11.45 26.52
C VAL A 502 -29.43 11.88 25.25
N GLU A 503 -30.11 12.68 24.44
CA GLU A 503 -29.54 13.25 23.22
C GLU A 503 -28.49 14.31 23.57
N ASN A 504 -27.27 14.15 23.05
CA ASN A 504 -26.17 15.12 23.17
C ASN A 504 -25.92 15.58 24.63
N PRO A 505 -25.55 14.69 25.55
CA PRO A 505 -25.31 15.06 26.95
C PRO A 505 -24.22 16.13 27.06
N ALA A 506 -24.47 17.14 27.91
CA ALA A 506 -23.48 18.16 28.21
C ALA A 506 -22.29 17.54 28.97
N TYR A 507 -21.10 18.16 28.88
CA TYR A 507 -19.89 17.66 29.55
C TYR A 507 -20.09 17.32 31.04
N LEU A 508 -20.83 18.16 31.78
CA LEU A 508 -21.10 17.94 33.21
C LEU A 508 -21.93 16.67 33.48
N TRP A 509 -22.74 16.22 32.54
CA TRP A 509 -23.56 15.03 32.69
C TRP A 509 -22.73 13.76 32.97
N PHE A 510 -21.49 13.70 32.46
CA PHE A 510 -20.57 12.59 32.68
C PHE A 510 -19.95 12.56 34.09
N TYR A 511 -20.06 13.65 34.85
CA TYR A 511 -19.43 13.81 36.17
C TYR A 511 -20.43 13.95 37.32
N GLU A 512 -21.67 14.35 37.01
CA GLU A 512 -22.81 14.39 37.95
C GLU A 512 -23.42 13.00 38.14
#